data_AF-A0A511HM90-F1
#
_entry.id   AF-A0A511HM90-F1
#
_cell.length_a   1.000
_cell.length_b   1.000
_cell.length_c   1.000
_cell.angle_alpha   90.00
_cell.angle_beta   90.00
_cell.angle_gamma   90.00
#
_symmetry.space_group_name_H-M   'P 1'
#
loop_
_entity.id
_entity.type
_entity.pdbx_description
1 polymer ?
#
loop_
_entity_poly.entity_id
_entity_poly.type
_entity_poly.pdbx_seq_one_letter_code
_entity_poly.pdbx_strand_id
1 'polypeptide(L)'
;MYLGMAGTAVMLLGGCASHRSSAKVDKQWVARVPPGELGNVREAQLTEDHAREQITRTQVARQDAEAEREVAQRNEDAAKSRHEASEAALEAAQATGDVAAIERAQNAACTAQHALTLAEAETAWRDDAVTTLKSLEVMRQRELDVADAQLEQAKYEAVNANADVRAKELSPGDFSSAVADARRKAADQQRQVDANLQREDQAKAHWQQLQAQGYGGSGTQQP
;
A
#
# COMPACT_ATOMS: atom_id res chain seq x y z
N MET A 1 -36.34 0.77 -42.15
CA MET A 1 -36.02 -0.02 -43.34
C MET A 1 -34.79 0.60 -44.00
N TYR A 2 -33.59 0.16 -43.62
CA TYR A 2 -32.36 0.16 -44.42
C TYR A 2 -31.47 -0.95 -43.84
N LEU A 3 -31.21 -1.95 -44.68
CA LEU A 3 -30.29 -3.07 -44.49
C LEU A 3 -28.84 -2.62 -44.77
N GLY A 4 -27.88 -3.38 -44.23
CA GLY A 4 -26.51 -3.49 -44.75
C GLY A 4 -25.46 -3.62 -43.65
N MET A 5 -25.23 -4.82 -43.07
CA MET A 5 -24.22 -5.83 -43.46
C MET A 5 -22.78 -5.31 -43.64
N ALA A 6 -21.89 -5.83 -42.79
CA ALA A 6 -20.45 -6.15 -42.92
C ALA A 6 -19.75 -5.78 -41.60
N GLY A 7 -19.01 -6.63 -40.91
CA GLY A 7 -18.18 -7.72 -41.38
C GLY A 7 -16.77 -7.50 -40.83
N THR A 8 -16.45 -8.20 -39.75
CA THR A 8 -15.13 -8.76 -39.41
C THR A 8 -13.88 -7.86 -39.44
N ALA A 9 -13.30 -7.60 -38.26
CA ALA A 9 -11.85 -7.68 -38.05
C ALA A 9 -11.54 -7.87 -36.56
N VAL A 10 -11.38 -9.13 -36.17
CA VAL A 10 -10.71 -9.54 -34.94
C VAL A 10 -9.25 -9.05 -35.03
N MET A 11 -8.93 -7.95 -34.35
CA MET A 11 -7.54 -7.54 -34.13
C MET A 11 -6.97 -8.34 -32.95
N LEU A 12 -6.70 -9.61 -33.21
CA LEU A 12 -5.75 -10.43 -32.44
C LEU A 12 -4.34 -10.09 -32.93
N LEU A 13 -3.74 -9.01 -32.43
CA LEU A 13 -2.32 -8.72 -32.65
C LEU A 13 -1.72 -8.03 -31.42
N GLY A 14 -0.78 -8.73 -30.77
CA GLY A 14 0.05 -8.16 -29.70
C GLY A 14 0.25 -9.03 -28.46
N GLY A 15 -0.33 -10.22 -28.42
CA GLY A 15 0.04 -11.23 -27.42
C GLY A 15 1.38 -11.87 -27.80
N CYS A 16 2.49 -11.17 -27.58
CA CYS A 16 3.80 -11.80 -27.52
C CYS A 16 3.71 -12.84 -26.41
N ALA A 17 3.64 -14.11 -26.81
CA ALA A 17 3.76 -15.27 -25.96
C ALA A 17 5.07 -15.17 -25.18
N SER A 18 5.02 -14.51 -24.04
CA SER A 18 6.04 -14.59 -23.01
C SER A 18 5.82 -15.91 -22.29
N HIS A 19 6.08 -17.02 -22.98
CA HIS A 19 6.59 -18.21 -22.32
C HIS A 19 8.02 -17.86 -21.87
N ARG A 20 8.14 -16.90 -20.95
CA ARG A 20 9.35 -16.75 -20.15
C ARG A 20 9.25 -17.93 -19.18
N SER A 21 9.86 -19.04 -19.54
CA SER A 21 10.29 -20.00 -18.54
C SER A 21 11.02 -19.18 -17.49
N SER A 22 10.45 -19.02 -16.30
CA SER A 22 11.21 -18.52 -15.16
C SER A 22 12.44 -19.41 -15.09
N ALA A 23 13.63 -18.85 -15.35
CA ALA A 23 14.87 -19.61 -15.31
C ALA A 23 14.94 -20.25 -13.92
N LYS A 24 14.85 -21.58 -13.88
CA LYS A 24 14.76 -22.36 -12.66
C LYS A 24 15.74 -23.51 -12.74
N VAL A 25 16.43 -23.77 -11.65
CA VAL A 25 17.33 -24.90 -11.50
C VAL A 25 16.60 -26.00 -10.73
N ASP A 26 16.61 -27.21 -11.28
CA ASP A 26 16.02 -28.36 -10.61
C ASP A 26 16.71 -28.63 -9.27
N LYS A 27 15.91 -28.80 -8.21
CA LYS A 27 16.40 -29.07 -6.84
C LYS A 27 17.31 -30.28 -6.77
N GLN A 28 17.07 -31.27 -7.63
CA GLN A 28 17.88 -32.51 -7.72
C GLN A 28 19.30 -32.25 -8.26
N TRP A 29 19.53 -31.15 -8.97
CA TRP A 29 20.85 -30.78 -9.50
C TRP A 29 21.67 -30.11 -8.38
N VAL A 30 21.03 -29.20 -7.64
CA VAL A 30 21.64 -28.53 -6.48
C VAL A 30 22.02 -29.53 -5.37
N ALA A 31 21.21 -30.57 -5.15
CA ALA A 31 21.48 -31.60 -4.14
C ALA A 31 22.76 -32.42 -4.37
N ARG A 32 23.35 -32.36 -5.56
CA ARG A 32 24.59 -33.06 -5.92
C ARG A 32 25.84 -32.19 -5.73
N VAL A 33 25.67 -30.88 -5.55
CA VAL A 33 26.76 -29.94 -5.30
C VAL A 33 27.29 -30.17 -3.87
N PRO A 34 28.62 -30.27 -3.68
CA PRO A 34 29.23 -30.41 -2.35
C PRO A 34 28.78 -29.28 -1.40
N PRO A 35 28.53 -29.57 -0.10
CA PRO A 35 28.04 -28.56 0.85
C PRO A 35 28.95 -27.34 1.01
N GLY A 36 30.27 -27.47 0.77
CA GLY A 36 31.23 -26.37 0.82
C GLY A 36 31.09 -25.36 -0.33
N GLU A 37 30.43 -25.75 -1.44
CA GLU A 37 30.22 -24.91 -2.63
C GLU A 37 28.83 -24.24 -2.65
N LEU A 38 27.98 -24.52 -1.66
CA LEU A 38 26.61 -23.99 -1.55
C LEU A 38 26.51 -22.69 -0.73
N GLY A 39 27.62 -22.02 -0.45
CA GLY A 39 27.66 -20.79 0.37
C GLY A 39 26.71 -19.71 -0.14
N ASN A 40 26.85 -19.34 -1.42
CA ASN A 40 26.03 -18.30 -2.05
C ASN A 40 24.54 -18.70 -2.14
N VAL A 41 24.25 -20.00 -2.34
CA VAL A 41 22.88 -20.52 -2.37
C VAL A 41 22.22 -20.37 -1.00
N ARG A 42 22.97 -20.65 0.09
CA ARG A 42 22.47 -20.49 1.45
C ARG A 42 22.22 -19.03 1.81
N GLU A 43 23.12 -18.13 1.41
CA GLU A 43 22.93 -16.69 1.61
C GLU A 43 21.70 -16.15 0.86
N ALA A 44 21.51 -16.57 -0.40
CA ALA A 44 20.33 -16.22 -1.17
C ALA A 44 19.04 -16.78 -0.55
N GLN A 45 19.07 -17.99 0.01
CA GLN A 45 17.94 -18.57 0.74
C GLN A 45 17.59 -17.77 1.99
N LEU A 46 18.59 -17.33 2.77
CA LEU A 46 18.36 -16.46 3.93
C LEU A 46 17.74 -15.12 3.52
N THR A 47 18.14 -14.59 2.37
CA THR A 47 17.57 -13.35 1.81
C THR A 47 16.11 -13.55 1.40
N GLU A 48 15.78 -14.68 0.77
CA GLU A 48 14.40 -15.06 0.42
C GLU A 48 13.54 -15.21 1.69
N ASP A 49 14.03 -15.92 2.70
CA ASP A 49 13.33 -16.16 3.96
C ASP A 49 13.03 -14.83 4.68
N HIS A 50 14.03 -13.93 4.72
CA HIS A 50 13.83 -12.58 5.26
C HIS A 50 12.78 -11.78 4.47
N ALA A 51 12.80 -11.84 3.13
CA ALA A 51 11.81 -11.17 2.30
C ALA A 51 10.37 -11.68 2.56
N ARG A 52 10.20 -13.00 2.73
CA ARG A 52 8.91 -13.61 3.13
C ARG A 52 8.43 -13.12 4.49
N GLU A 53 9.33 -12.97 5.45
CA GLU A 53 9.01 -12.43 6.77
C GLU A 53 8.51 -10.99 6.68
N GLN A 54 9.15 -10.15 5.86
CA GLN A 54 8.75 -8.74 5.66
C GLN A 54 7.34 -8.61 5.07
N ILE A 55 6.91 -9.55 4.21
CA ILE A 55 5.53 -9.59 3.71
C ILE A 55 4.56 -9.79 4.88
N THR A 56 4.81 -10.78 5.73
CA THR A 56 3.95 -11.09 6.88
C THR A 56 3.86 -9.89 7.83
N ARG A 57 4.99 -9.25 8.14
CA ARG A 57 5.01 -8.04 8.99
C ARG A 57 4.19 -6.90 8.39
N THR A 58 4.32 -6.70 7.08
CA THR A 58 3.57 -5.64 6.37
C THR A 58 2.07 -5.94 6.31
N GLN A 59 1.69 -7.22 6.18
CA GLN A 59 0.29 -7.65 6.24
C GLN A 59 -0.36 -7.37 7.59
N VAL A 60 0.35 -7.66 8.68
CA VAL A 60 -0.13 -7.33 10.04
C VAL A 60 -0.28 -5.82 10.18
N ALA A 61 0.74 -5.03 9.80
CA ALA A 61 0.65 -3.58 9.85
C ALA A 61 -0.52 -3.01 9.02
N ARG A 62 -0.80 -3.60 7.84
CA ARG A 62 -1.97 -3.24 7.03
C ARG A 62 -3.29 -3.54 7.74
N GLN A 63 -3.40 -4.70 8.39
CA GLN A 63 -4.61 -5.06 9.15
C GLN A 63 -4.83 -4.12 10.33
N ASP A 64 -3.76 -3.77 11.06
CA ASP A 64 -3.81 -2.80 12.16
C ASP A 64 -4.28 -1.43 11.64
N ALA A 65 -3.73 -0.95 10.52
CA ALA A 65 -4.16 0.31 9.90
C ALA A 65 -5.62 0.27 9.40
N GLU A 66 -6.11 -0.87 8.90
CA GLU A 66 -7.51 -1.04 8.52
C GLU A 66 -8.44 -0.98 9.74
N ALA A 67 -8.03 -1.54 10.89
CA ALA A 67 -8.77 -1.42 12.14
C ALA A 67 -8.78 0.04 12.65
N GLU A 68 -7.64 0.74 12.59
CA GLU A 68 -7.56 2.16 12.96
C GLU A 68 -8.44 3.04 12.06
N ARG A 69 -8.46 2.76 10.75
CA ARG A 69 -9.36 3.40 9.80
C ARG A 69 -10.82 3.19 10.16
N GLU A 70 -11.21 1.96 10.53
CA GLU A 70 -12.59 1.67 10.94
C GLU A 70 -12.98 2.47 12.21
N VAL A 71 -12.06 2.60 13.16
CA VAL A 71 -12.28 3.44 14.35
C VAL A 71 -12.46 4.91 13.96
N ALA A 72 -11.63 5.45 13.06
CA ALA A 72 -11.76 6.82 12.56
C ALA A 72 -13.12 7.05 11.87
N GLN A 73 -13.56 6.11 11.03
CA GLN A 73 -14.88 6.18 10.38
C GLN A 73 -16.04 6.21 11.38
N ARG A 74 -15.98 5.36 12.42
CA ARG A 74 -16.99 5.38 13.48
C ARG A 74 -17.00 6.70 14.25
N ASN A 75 -15.84 7.33 14.42
CA ASN A 75 -15.72 8.64 15.05
C ASN A 75 -16.29 9.75 14.16
N GLU A 76 -16.07 9.68 12.85
CA GLU A 76 -16.66 10.57 11.85
C GLU A 76 -18.19 10.48 11.85
N ASP A 77 -18.76 9.26 11.81
CA ASP A 77 -20.20 9.04 11.88
C ASP A 77 -20.82 9.62 13.18
N ALA A 78 -20.12 9.45 14.30
CA ALA A 78 -20.53 10.02 15.58
C ALA A 78 -20.44 11.55 15.59
N ALA A 79 -19.38 12.13 15.00
CA ALA A 79 -19.23 13.57 14.88
C ALA A 79 -20.30 14.20 13.98
N LYS A 80 -20.61 13.53 12.86
CA LYS A 80 -21.70 13.89 11.96
C LYS A 80 -23.06 13.91 12.67
N SER A 81 -23.36 12.84 13.40
CA SER A 81 -24.60 12.76 14.20
C SER A 81 -24.71 13.89 15.23
N ARG A 82 -23.59 14.28 15.86
CA ARG A 82 -23.55 15.41 16.82
C ARG A 82 -23.73 16.76 16.14
N HIS A 83 -23.18 16.93 14.94
CA HIS A 83 -23.35 18.12 14.14
C HIS A 83 -24.83 18.29 13.74
N GLU A 84 -25.44 17.27 13.16
CA GLU A 84 -26.87 17.26 12.80
C GLU A 84 -27.78 17.56 14.01
N ALA A 85 -27.48 16.96 15.18
CA ALA A 85 -28.22 17.24 16.40
C ALA A 85 -28.06 18.70 16.89
N SER A 86 -26.88 19.28 16.71
CA SER A 86 -26.60 20.68 17.10
C SER A 86 -27.27 21.68 16.15
N GLU A 87 -27.33 21.37 14.86
CA GLU A 87 -28.09 22.16 13.88
C GLU A 87 -29.59 22.12 14.20
N ALA A 88 -30.16 20.95 14.47
CA ALA A 88 -31.55 20.82 14.88
C ALA A 88 -31.87 21.59 16.18
N ALA A 89 -30.94 21.61 17.14
CA ALA A 89 -31.08 22.40 18.36
C ALA A 89 -31.03 23.91 18.09
N LEU A 90 -30.21 24.35 17.13
CA LEU A 90 -30.17 25.74 16.68
C LEU A 90 -31.47 26.16 16.00
N GLU A 91 -32.00 25.35 15.09
CA GLU A 91 -33.30 25.59 14.45
C GLU A 91 -34.42 25.70 15.50
N ALA A 92 -34.43 24.80 16.49
CA ALA A 92 -35.38 24.85 17.59
C ALA A 92 -35.24 26.13 18.42
N ALA A 93 -34.02 26.57 18.74
CA ALA A 93 -33.79 27.81 19.47
C ALA A 93 -34.21 29.06 18.66
N GLN A 94 -33.99 29.04 17.34
CA GLN A 94 -34.47 30.11 16.45
C GLN A 94 -35.98 30.19 16.43
N ALA A 95 -36.68 29.05 16.44
CA ALA A 95 -38.14 28.99 16.48
C ALA A 95 -38.74 29.56 17.77
N THR A 96 -38.05 29.47 18.91
CA THR A 96 -38.51 30.07 20.18
C THR A 96 -38.23 31.57 20.27
N GLY A 97 -37.29 32.09 19.49
CA GLY A 97 -36.89 33.50 19.51
C GLY A 97 -36.10 33.93 20.76
N ASP A 98 -35.68 32.97 21.59
CA ASP A 98 -34.83 33.25 22.76
C ASP A 98 -33.38 33.47 22.32
N VAL A 99 -32.94 34.73 22.35
CA VAL A 99 -31.59 35.15 21.93
C VAL A 99 -30.49 34.39 22.66
N ALA A 100 -30.64 34.13 23.97
CA ALA A 100 -29.63 33.42 24.75
C ALA A 100 -29.59 31.92 24.44
N ALA A 101 -30.72 31.33 24.04
CA ALA A 101 -30.76 29.95 23.55
C ALA A 101 -30.12 29.85 22.16
N ILE A 102 -30.40 30.82 21.28
CA ILE A 102 -29.83 30.89 19.92
C ILE A 102 -28.31 30.98 19.98
N GLU A 103 -27.75 31.89 20.79
CA GLU A 103 -26.30 32.07 20.90
C GLU A 103 -25.60 30.79 21.39
N ARG A 104 -26.17 30.13 22.41
CA ARG A 104 -25.64 28.84 22.91
C ARG A 104 -25.69 27.75 21.84
N ALA A 105 -26.79 27.65 21.11
CA ALA A 105 -26.95 26.65 20.06
C ALA A 105 -26.03 26.93 18.86
N GLN A 106 -25.82 28.20 18.48
CA GLN A 106 -24.85 28.59 17.45
C GLN A 106 -23.42 28.18 17.83
N ASN A 107 -23.00 28.44 19.07
CA ASN A 107 -21.69 28.05 19.56
C ASN A 107 -21.52 26.51 19.59
N ALA A 108 -22.56 25.78 19.98
CA ALA A 108 -22.57 24.32 19.95
C ALA A 108 -22.47 23.77 18.52
N ALA A 109 -23.26 24.31 17.58
CA ALA A 109 -23.21 23.92 16.17
C ALA A 109 -21.84 24.20 15.53
N CYS A 110 -21.25 25.35 15.82
CA CYS A 110 -19.90 25.70 15.38
C CYS A 110 -18.85 24.70 15.91
N THR A 111 -18.90 24.38 17.21
CA THR A 111 -18.01 23.38 17.82
C THR A 111 -18.20 21.99 17.21
N ALA A 112 -19.45 21.58 16.97
CA ALA A 112 -19.75 20.29 16.36
C ALA A 112 -19.29 20.22 14.90
N GLN A 113 -19.41 21.31 14.14
CA GLN A 113 -18.86 21.42 12.78
C GLN A 113 -17.34 21.26 12.78
N HIS A 114 -16.63 21.93 13.70
CA HIS A 114 -15.17 21.77 13.81
C HIS A 114 -14.77 20.33 14.16
N ALA A 115 -15.50 19.68 15.06
CA ALA A 115 -15.27 18.28 15.41
C ALA A 115 -15.51 17.33 14.23
N LEU A 116 -16.55 17.59 13.42
CA LEU A 116 -16.81 16.85 12.19
C LEU A 116 -15.66 17.00 11.18
N THR A 117 -15.26 18.24 10.88
CA THR A 117 -14.14 18.51 9.94
C THR A 117 -12.84 17.86 10.40
N LEU A 118 -12.56 17.84 11.71
CA LEU A 118 -11.40 17.13 12.25
C LEU A 118 -11.49 15.62 12.05
N ALA A 119 -12.67 15.03 12.27
CA ALA A 119 -12.88 13.59 12.12
C ALA A 119 -12.81 13.16 10.65
N GLU A 120 -13.39 13.92 9.72
CA GLU A 120 -13.27 13.70 8.27
C GLU A 120 -11.80 13.72 7.82
N ALA A 121 -11.02 14.67 8.31
CA ALA A 121 -9.60 14.76 8.01
C ALA A 121 -8.79 13.57 8.59
N GLU A 122 -9.17 13.08 9.78
CA GLU A 122 -8.57 11.86 10.35
C GLU A 122 -8.86 10.66 9.46
N THR A 123 -10.12 10.43 9.09
CA THR A 123 -10.51 9.34 8.19
C THR A 123 -9.75 9.41 6.88
N ALA A 124 -9.67 10.59 6.25
CA ALA A 124 -8.93 10.77 5.01
C ALA A 124 -7.44 10.38 5.14
N TRP A 125 -6.77 10.78 6.24
CA TRP A 125 -5.40 10.35 6.52
C TRP A 125 -5.31 8.83 6.72
N ARG A 126 -6.24 8.20 7.45
CA ARG A 126 -6.23 6.75 7.66
C ARG A 126 -6.49 5.97 6.35
N ASP A 127 -7.31 6.48 5.46
CA ASP A 127 -7.54 5.92 4.12
C ASP A 127 -6.24 5.93 3.29
N ASP A 128 -5.49 7.03 3.35
CA ASP A 128 -4.17 7.13 2.70
C ASP A 128 -3.14 6.19 3.34
N ALA A 129 -3.11 6.07 4.66
CA ALA A 129 -2.20 5.15 5.36
C ALA A 129 -2.45 3.67 4.98
N VAL A 130 -3.72 3.26 4.91
CA VAL A 130 -4.09 1.92 4.42
C VAL A 130 -3.65 1.73 2.96
N THR A 131 -3.78 2.76 2.12
CA THR A 131 -3.35 2.73 0.71
C THR A 131 -1.83 2.60 0.60
N THR A 132 -1.08 3.34 1.41
CA THR A 132 0.38 3.22 1.50
C THR A 132 0.79 1.81 1.89
N LEU A 133 0.20 1.24 2.95
CA LEU A 133 0.55 -0.11 3.42
C LEU A 133 0.19 -1.20 2.41
N LYS A 134 -0.92 -1.05 1.67
CA LYS A 134 -1.23 -1.93 0.53
C LYS A 134 -0.15 -1.87 -0.56
N SER A 135 0.32 -0.68 -0.89
CA SER A 135 1.40 -0.53 -1.88
C SER A 135 2.75 -1.05 -1.39
N LEU A 136 3.01 -0.93 -0.08
CA LEU A 136 4.20 -1.48 0.56
C LEU A 136 4.16 -3.01 0.57
N GLU A 137 3.00 -3.63 0.81
CA GLU A 137 2.83 -5.09 0.70
C GLU A 137 3.21 -5.58 -0.71
N VAL A 138 2.74 -4.89 -1.76
CA VAL A 138 3.11 -5.19 -3.14
C VAL A 138 4.62 -5.00 -3.36
N MET A 139 5.23 -3.97 -2.78
CA MET A 139 6.68 -3.75 -2.83
C MET A 139 7.45 -4.90 -2.18
N ARG A 140 7.02 -5.38 -0.99
CA ARG A 140 7.63 -6.55 -0.34
C ARG A 140 7.51 -7.81 -1.17
N GLN A 141 6.38 -7.98 -1.88
CA GLN A 141 6.24 -9.08 -2.84
C GLN A 141 7.23 -8.94 -4.02
N ARG A 142 7.52 -7.71 -4.50
CA ARG A 142 8.55 -7.50 -5.53
C ARG A 142 9.96 -7.74 -5.02
N GLU A 143 10.25 -7.43 -3.77
CA GLU A 143 11.53 -7.79 -3.15
C GLU A 143 11.71 -9.30 -3.05
N LEU A 144 10.63 -10.04 -2.72
CA LEU A 144 10.64 -11.50 -2.77
C LEU A 144 10.87 -12.01 -4.20
N ASP A 145 10.23 -11.42 -5.21
CA ASP A 145 10.48 -11.80 -6.62
C ASP A 145 11.98 -11.59 -7.01
N VAL A 146 12.63 -10.55 -6.46
CA VAL A 146 14.07 -10.31 -6.65
C VAL A 146 14.90 -11.38 -5.93
N ALA A 147 14.58 -11.68 -4.68
CA ALA A 147 15.29 -12.70 -3.90
C ALA A 147 15.17 -14.09 -4.52
N ASP A 148 13.98 -14.46 -5.01
CA ASP A 148 13.73 -15.71 -5.75
C ASP A 148 14.60 -15.79 -7.01
N ALA A 149 14.65 -14.72 -7.80
CA ALA A 149 15.47 -14.68 -9.01
C ALA A 149 16.98 -14.79 -8.70
N GLN A 150 17.43 -14.14 -7.62
CA GLN A 150 18.82 -14.23 -7.17
C GLN A 150 19.17 -15.62 -6.63
N LEU A 151 18.23 -16.28 -5.94
CA LEU A 151 18.41 -17.65 -5.49
C LEU A 151 18.53 -18.62 -6.67
N GLU A 152 17.69 -18.48 -7.69
CA GLU A 152 17.80 -19.31 -8.90
C GLU A 152 19.12 -19.05 -9.65
N GLN A 153 19.58 -17.80 -9.71
CA GLN A 153 20.90 -17.47 -10.25
C GLN A 153 22.03 -18.14 -9.43
N ALA A 154 21.99 -18.06 -8.10
CA ALA A 154 23.00 -18.67 -7.24
C ALA A 154 23.03 -20.21 -7.37
N LYS A 155 21.86 -20.84 -7.51
CA LYS A 155 21.75 -22.29 -7.79
C LYS A 155 22.39 -22.63 -9.13
N TYR A 156 22.16 -21.81 -10.15
CA TYR A 156 22.73 -22.01 -11.47
C TYR A 156 24.26 -21.91 -11.41
N GLU A 157 24.78 -20.87 -10.77
CA GLU A 157 26.23 -20.66 -10.62
C GLU A 157 26.89 -21.84 -9.88
N ALA A 158 26.27 -22.34 -8.81
CA ALA A 158 26.77 -23.49 -8.06
C ALA A 158 26.78 -24.79 -8.91
N VAL A 159 25.71 -25.07 -9.64
CA VAL A 159 25.62 -26.27 -10.49
C VAL A 159 26.58 -26.17 -11.69
N ASN A 160 26.72 -24.98 -12.28
CA ASN A 160 27.63 -24.73 -13.39
C ASN A 160 29.11 -24.81 -12.96
N ALA A 161 29.45 -24.31 -11.77
CA ALA A 161 30.80 -24.41 -11.20
C ALA A 161 31.22 -25.87 -10.93
N ASN A 162 30.26 -26.73 -10.59
CA ASN A 162 30.50 -28.17 -10.41
C ASN A 162 30.62 -28.95 -11.74
N ALA A 163 30.65 -28.26 -12.88
CA ALA A 163 30.75 -28.83 -14.22
C ALA A 163 29.65 -29.85 -14.58
N ASP A 164 28.47 -29.74 -13.98
CA ASP A 164 27.33 -30.57 -14.33
C ASP A 164 26.93 -30.31 -15.78
N VAL A 165 26.93 -31.36 -16.61
CA VAL A 165 26.64 -31.24 -18.05
C VAL A 165 25.26 -30.69 -18.34
N ARG A 166 24.32 -30.83 -17.41
CA ARG A 166 22.95 -30.32 -17.51
C ARG A 166 22.89 -28.80 -17.33
N ALA A 167 23.85 -28.22 -16.61
CA ALA A 167 23.98 -26.76 -16.49
C ALA A 167 24.23 -26.09 -17.84
N LYS A 168 24.79 -26.83 -18.82
CA LYS A 168 25.04 -26.34 -20.18
C LYS A 168 23.78 -26.16 -21.01
N GLU A 169 22.68 -26.79 -20.61
CA GLU A 169 21.36 -26.61 -21.24
C GLU A 169 20.66 -25.33 -20.73
N LEU A 170 21.17 -24.75 -19.63
CA LEU A 170 20.68 -23.51 -19.06
C LEU A 170 21.45 -22.30 -19.59
N SER A 171 20.73 -21.22 -19.89
CA SER A 171 21.30 -19.95 -20.36
C SER A 171 21.61 -19.02 -19.18
N PRO A 172 22.89 -18.62 -18.96
CA PRO A 172 23.21 -17.59 -17.95
C PRO A 172 22.53 -16.24 -18.24
N GLY A 173 22.24 -15.96 -19.52
CA GLY A 173 21.48 -14.78 -19.95
C GLY A 173 20.06 -14.75 -19.37
N ASP A 174 19.44 -15.91 -19.17
CA ASP A 174 18.05 -16.00 -18.71
C ASP A 174 17.95 -15.65 -17.22
N PHE A 175 18.89 -16.13 -16.39
CA PHE A 175 18.95 -15.80 -14.96
C PHE A 175 19.28 -14.32 -14.74
N SER A 176 20.29 -13.80 -15.44
CA SER A 176 20.66 -12.39 -15.34
C SER A 176 19.52 -11.45 -15.81
N SER A 177 18.81 -11.81 -16.88
CA SER A 177 17.62 -11.08 -17.32
C SER A 177 16.48 -11.17 -16.31
N ALA A 178 16.26 -12.32 -15.67
CA ALA A 178 15.22 -12.49 -14.66
C ALA A 178 15.47 -11.59 -13.43
N VAL A 179 16.72 -11.53 -12.93
CA VAL A 179 17.10 -10.62 -11.84
C VAL A 179 16.94 -9.16 -12.25
N ALA A 180 17.37 -8.78 -13.46
CA ALA A 180 17.21 -7.42 -13.96
C ALA A 180 15.72 -7.02 -14.09
N ASP A 181 14.88 -7.93 -14.60
CA ASP A 181 13.43 -7.73 -14.69
C ASP A 181 12.77 -7.56 -13.32
N ALA A 182 13.11 -8.42 -12.36
CA ALA A 182 12.58 -8.34 -11.01
C ALA A 182 12.96 -7.00 -10.34
N ARG A 183 14.22 -6.59 -10.46
CA ARG A 183 14.71 -5.31 -9.92
C ARG A 183 14.03 -4.11 -10.55
N ARG A 184 13.78 -4.13 -11.87
CA ARG A 184 13.01 -3.07 -12.54
C ARG A 184 11.60 -2.95 -11.98
N LYS A 185 10.89 -4.06 -11.83
CA LYS A 185 9.54 -4.07 -11.23
C LYS A 185 9.53 -3.58 -9.79
N ALA A 186 10.53 -3.96 -8.99
CA ALA A 186 10.68 -3.48 -7.61
C ALA A 186 10.93 -1.96 -7.58
N ALA A 187 11.81 -1.44 -8.44
CA ALA A 187 12.06 0.00 -8.55
C ALA A 187 10.84 0.79 -9.03
N ASP A 188 10.03 0.21 -9.92
CA ASP A 188 8.77 0.81 -10.37
C ASP A 188 7.75 0.88 -9.23
N GLN A 189 7.64 -0.19 -8.45
CA GLN A 189 6.76 -0.24 -7.28
C GLN A 189 7.23 0.71 -6.17
N GLN A 190 8.54 0.87 -5.96
CA GLN A 190 9.08 1.81 -4.98
C GLN A 190 8.59 3.23 -5.23
N ARG A 191 8.60 3.69 -6.49
CA ARG A 191 8.10 5.03 -6.85
C ARG A 191 6.63 5.21 -6.50
N GLN A 192 5.83 4.15 -6.59
CA GLN A 192 4.42 4.20 -6.18
C GLN A 192 4.28 4.31 -4.65
N VAL A 193 5.10 3.56 -3.89
CA VAL A 193 5.13 3.67 -2.42
C VAL A 193 5.53 5.08 -2.00
N ASP A 194 6.58 5.65 -2.61
CA ASP A 194 7.05 7.00 -2.30
C ASP A 194 5.97 8.06 -2.58
N ALA A 195 5.24 7.92 -3.69
CA ALA A 195 4.12 8.81 -4.01
C ALA A 195 2.95 8.68 -3.02
N ASN A 196 2.69 7.47 -2.51
CA ASN A 196 1.65 7.25 -1.52
C ASN A 196 2.05 7.81 -0.15
N LEU A 197 3.30 7.61 0.27
CA LEU A 197 3.86 8.18 1.50
C LEU A 197 3.74 9.71 1.51
N GLN A 198 4.06 10.37 0.39
CA GLN A 198 3.91 11.82 0.28
C GLN A 198 2.46 12.28 0.47
N ARG A 199 1.48 11.54 -0.05
CA ARG A 199 0.05 11.87 0.15
C ARG A 199 -0.37 11.65 1.59
N GLU A 200 0.01 10.52 2.18
CA GLU A 200 -0.25 10.22 3.58
C GLU A 200 0.33 11.28 4.52
N ASP A 201 1.58 11.70 4.31
CA ASP A 201 2.24 12.74 5.10
C ASP A 201 1.51 14.08 5.00
N GLN A 202 1.02 14.45 3.80
CA GLN A 202 0.23 15.66 3.60
C GLN A 202 -1.13 15.59 4.33
N ALA A 203 -1.84 14.46 4.21
CA ALA A 203 -3.11 14.24 4.88
C ALA A 203 -2.94 14.28 6.42
N LYS A 204 -1.88 13.63 6.93
CA LYS A 204 -1.53 13.65 8.35
C LYS A 204 -1.23 15.06 8.84
N ALA A 205 -0.41 15.82 8.10
CA ALA A 205 -0.09 17.19 8.46
C ALA A 205 -1.33 18.08 8.48
N HIS A 206 -2.26 17.89 7.54
CA HIS A 206 -3.52 18.62 7.51
C HIS A 206 -4.39 18.30 8.74
N TRP A 207 -4.58 17.02 9.07
CA TRP A 207 -5.29 16.60 10.28
C TRP A 207 -4.66 17.17 11.55
N GLN A 208 -3.33 17.09 11.68
CA GLN A 208 -2.60 17.65 12.82
C GLN A 208 -2.76 19.18 12.93
N GLN A 209 -2.79 19.88 11.80
CA GLN A 209 -3.04 21.32 11.77
C GLN A 209 -4.45 21.66 12.28
N LEU A 210 -5.48 20.93 11.84
CA LEU A 210 -6.85 21.11 12.32
C LEU A 210 -6.97 20.80 13.82
N GLN A 211 -6.30 19.75 14.29
CA GLN A 211 -6.28 19.38 15.70
C GLN A 211 -5.67 20.49 16.57
N ALA A 212 -4.55 21.09 16.11
CA ALA A 212 -3.91 22.19 16.82
C ALA A 212 -4.77 23.46 16.86
N GLN A 213 -5.52 23.75 15.79
CA GLN A 213 -6.45 24.88 15.75
C GLN A 213 -7.62 24.70 16.73
N GLY A 214 -8.12 23.48 16.88
CA GLY A 214 -9.17 23.15 17.85
C GLY A 214 -8.73 23.30 19.31
N TYR A 215 -7.44 23.13 19.62
CA TYR A 215 -6.89 23.24 20.97
C TYR A 215 -6.36 24.66 21.31
N GLY A 216 -6.06 25.48 20.31
CA GLY A 216 -5.46 26.82 20.47
C GLY A 216 -6.45 28.00 20.60
N GLY A 217 -7.75 27.78 20.39
CA GLY A 217 -8.77 28.83 20.37
C GLY A 217 -9.30 29.29 21.74
N SER A 218 -8.90 28.66 22.84
CA SER A 218 -9.43 28.93 24.19
C SER A 218 -8.52 29.73 25.11
N GLY A 219 -7.42 30.31 24.60
CA GLY A 219 -6.39 30.91 25.44
C GLY A 219 -5.62 32.09 24.84
N THR A 220 -6.29 33.20 24.55
CA THR A 220 -5.64 34.52 24.65
C THR A 220 -6.54 35.45 25.47
N GLN A 221 -6.03 35.80 26.66
CA GLN A 221 -6.59 36.73 27.62
C GLN A 221 -7.05 38.06 26.98
N GLN A 222 -8.22 38.52 27.39
CA GLN A 222 -8.45 39.93 27.72
C GLN A 222 -8.72 40.01 29.24
N PRO A 223 -8.35 41.08 29.95
CA PRO A 223 -7.70 42.32 29.51
C PRO A 223 -6.22 42.44 29.89
#